data_AF-A0A522E210-F1
#
_entry.id   AF-A0A522E210-F1
#
_cell.length_a   1.000
_cell.length_b   1.000
_cell.length_c   1.000
_cell.angle_alpha   90.00
_cell.angle_beta   90.00
_cell.angle_gamma   90.00
#
_symmetry.space_group_name_H-M   'P 1'
#
loop_
_entity.id
_entity.type
_entity.pdbx_description
1 polymer ?
#
loop_
_entity_poly.entity_id
_entity_poly.type
_entity_poly.pdbx_seq_one_letter_code
_entity_poly.pdbx_strand_id
1 'polypeptide(L)'
;MATPFDIVVTNLRGIGAYQFLFPWLIASAVFYGLLRRSQIFGKPEDNVAVNAVVATVAAFMVMAYPILQGVNVEKQMSTFFFNSLISILVIIVGLIIASMVFPAGLGEELAKKFKGGTLIAFAIFGILIALGVLASSGLTNVFFPKDLTSGISSDVALTLGIVAAMVLSVMVIAFVGG
;
A
#
# COMPACT_ATOMS: atom_id res chain seq x y z
N MET A 1 -9.43 -8.62 35.72
CA MET A 1 -8.31 -9.57 35.53
C MET A 1 -7.92 -9.50 34.06
N ALA A 2 -6.66 -9.21 33.74
CA ALA A 2 -6.21 -9.21 32.35
C ALA A 2 -6.22 -10.65 31.81
N THR A 3 -6.70 -10.84 30.59
CA THR A 3 -6.65 -12.17 29.96
C THR A 3 -5.20 -12.49 29.55
N PRO A 4 -4.84 -13.77 29.39
CA PRO A 4 -3.52 -14.14 28.86
C PRO A 4 -3.21 -13.47 27.51
N PHE A 5 -4.23 -13.21 26.68
CA PHE A 5 -4.08 -12.51 25.41
C PHE A 5 -3.72 -11.04 25.59
N ASP A 6 -4.36 -10.34 26.55
CA ASP A 6 -4.06 -8.94 26.83
C ASP A 6 -2.60 -8.76 27.25
N ILE A 7 -2.07 -9.71 28.03
CA ILE A 7 -0.67 -9.70 28.48
C ILE A 7 0.28 -9.82 27.28
N VAL A 8 0.02 -10.76 26.36
CA VAL A 8 0.85 -10.95 25.16
C VAL A 8 0.82 -9.72 24.26
N VAL A 9 -0.37 -9.19 23.98
CA VAL A 9 -0.53 -8.00 23.13
C VAL A 9 0.17 -6.80 23.75
N THR A 10 0.03 -6.59 25.05
CA THR A 10 0.68 -5.48 25.76
C THR A 10 2.20 -5.62 25.73
N ASN A 11 2.72 -6.83 25.93
CA ASN A 11 4.17 -7.09 25.86
C ASN A 11 4.72 -6.87 24.44
N LEU A 12 4.02 -7.35 23.41
CA LEU A 12 4.39 -7.13 22.01
C LEU A 12 4.38 -5.65 21.65
N ARG A 13 3.42 -4.89 22.16
CA ARG A 13 3.38 -3.44 22.01
C ARG A 13 4.55 -2.77 22.72
N GLY A 14 4.88 -3.20 23.94
CA GLY A 14 5.99 -2.67 24.73
C GLY A 14 7.35 -2.82 24.06
N ILE A 15 7.56 -3.90 23.30
CA ILE A 15 8.80 -4.11 22.53
C ILE A 15 8.78 -3.45 21.14
N GLY A 16 7.73 -2.69 20.80
CA GLY A 16 7.59 -2.01 19.51
C GLY A 16 7.24 -2.94 18.33
N ALA A 17 6.70 -4.14 18.58
CA ALA A 17 6.40 -5.10 17.52
C ALA A 17 5.38 -4.54 16.50
N TYR A 18 4.33 -3.87 16.98
CA TYR A 18 3.31 -3.26 16.12
C TYR A 18 3.77 -1.97 15.45
N GLN A 19 4.68 -1.22 16.09
CA GLN A 19 5.18 0.04 15.56
C GLN A 19 6.26 -0.16 14.49
N PHE A 20 7.06 -1.21 14.60
CA PHE A 20 8.21 -1.42 13.72
C PHE A 20 8.30 -2.83 13.13
N LEU A 21 8.34 -3.87 13.97
CA LEU A 21 8.65 -5.24 13.53
C LEU A 21 7.67 -5.76 12.49
N PHE A 22 6.37 -5.69 12.74
CA PHE A 22 5.36 -6.19 11.81
C PHE A 22 5.26 -5.35 10.52
N PRO A 23 5.21 -4.01 10.58
CA PRO A 23 5.33 -3.19 9.37
C PRO A 23 6.57 -3.51 8.53
N TRP A 24 7.73 -3.68 9.18
CA TRP A 24 8.99 -4.01 8.53
C TRP A 24 8.96 -5.40 7.87
N LEU A 25 8.41 -6.41 8.54
CA LEU A 25 8.24 -7.74 7.96
C LEU A 25 7.35 -7.71 6.70
N ILE A 26 6.25 -6.95 6.75
CA ILE A 26 5.35 -6.78 5.60
C ILE A 26 6.10 -6.08 4.45
N ALA A 27 6.78 -4.98 4.72
CA ALA A 27 7.56 -4.25 3.72
C ALA A 27 8.65 -5.14 3.10
N SER A 28 9.37 -5.91 3.92
CA SER A 28 10.41 -6.84 3.45
C SER A 28 9.82 -7.93 2.56
N ALA A 29 8.66 -8.50 2.91
CA ALA A 29 7.99 -9.51 2.09
C ALA A 29 7.54 -8.93 0.73
N VAL A 30 6.99 -7.72 0.73
CA VAL A 30 6.56 -7.03 -0.49
C VAL A 30 7.77 -6.75 -1.39
N PHE A 31 8.85 -6.16 -0.87
CA PHE A 31 10.06 -5.91 -1.66
C PHE A 31 10.66 -7.20 -2.19
N TYR A 32 10.71 -8.26 -1.39
CA TYR A 32 11.22 -9.55 -1.83
C TYR A 32 10.39 -10.13 -2.99
N GLY A 33 9.06 -10.09 -2.88
CA GLY A 33 8.15 -10.55 -3.92
C GLY A 33 8.31 -9.74 -5.22
N LEU A 34 8.47 -8.42 -5.11
CA LEU A 34 8.69 -7.53 -6.25
C LEU A 34 10.04 -7.79 -6.93
N LEU A 35 11.13 -7.91 -6.17
CA LEU A 35 12.48 -8.20 -6.70
C LEU A 35 12.54 -9.57 -7.39
N ARG A 36 11.87 -10.58 -6.81
CA ARG A 36 11.79 -11.91 -7.41
C ARG A 36 11.01 -11.90 -8.73
N ARG A 37 9.95 -11.09 -8.81
CA ARG A 37 9.15 -10.94 -10.04
C ARG A 37 9.89 -10.14 -11.12
N SER A 38 10.64 -9.11 -10.75
CA SER A 38 11.34 -8.24 -11.70
C SER A 38 12.63 -8.83 -12.25
N GLN A 39 13.19 -9.86 -11.60
CA GLN A 39 14.40 -10.56 -12.03
C GLN A 39 15.60 -9.61 -12.27
N ILE A 40 15.66 -8.49 -11.55
CA ILE A 40 16.72 -7.47 -11.71
C ILE A 40 18.11 -8.06 -11.48
N PHE A 41 18.23 -9.01 -10.55
CA PHE A 41 19.49 -9.68 -10.24
C PHE A 41 19.70 -10.99 -11.02
N GLY A 42 18.82 -11.32 -11.96
CA GLY A 42 18.83 -12.57 -12.72
C GLY A 42 17.71 -13.53 -12.30
N LYS A 43 17.87 -14.82 -12.62
CA LYS A 43 16.82 -15.82 -12.38
C LYS A 43 16.46 -15.91 -10.89
N PRO A 44 15.18 -16.12 -10.55
CA PRO A 44 14.70 -16.18 -9.17
C PRO A 44 15.37 -17.26 -8.30
N GLU A 45 15.76 -18.37 -8.90
CA GLU A 45 16.37 -19.52 -8.22
C GLU A 45 17.80 -19.22 -7.77
N ASP A 46 18.55 -18.47 -8.58
CA ASP A 46 19.98 -18.20 -8.35
C ASP A 46 20.21 -17.03 -7.38
N ASN A 47 19.20 -16.16 -7.20
CA ASN A 47 19.35 -14.88 -6.51
C ASN A 47 18.51 -14.75 -5.23
N VAL A 48 18.08 -15.87 -4.65
CA VAL A 48 17.26 -15.90 -3.42
C VAL A 48 17.90 -15.09 -2.30
N ALA A 49 19.19 -15.31 -2.03
CA ALA A 49 19.90 -14.63 -0.95
C ALA A 49 20.03 -13.12 -1.19
N VAL A 50 20.39 -12.71 -2.42
CA VAL A 50 20.53 -11.29 -2.78
C VAL A 50 19.20 -10.57 -2.67
N ASN A 51 18.13 -11.15 -3.22
CA ASN A 51 16.78 -10.60 -3.13
C ASN A 51 16.33 -10.43 -1.67
N ALA A 52 16.60 -11.41 -0.81
CA ALA A 52 16.24 -11.36 0.61
C ALA A 52 16.98 -10.24 1.34
N VAL A 53 18.31 -10.15 1.16
CA VAL A 53 19.13 -9.12 1.80
C VAL A 53 18.70 -7.72 1.34
N VAL A 54 18.57 -7.51 0.04
CA VAL A 54 18.17 -6.21 -0.52
C VAL A 54 16.77 -5.82 -0.03
N ALA A 55 15.81 -6.74 -0.05
CA ALA A 55 14.45 -6.49 0.43
C ALA A 55 14.41 -6.11 1.92
N THR A 56 15.17 -6.82 2.75
CA THR A 56 15.28 -6.54 4.19
C THR A 56 15.90 -5.17 4.45
N VAL A 57 16.99 -4.82 3.77
CA VAL A 57 17.65 -3.51 3.91
C VAL A 57 16.72 -2.40 3.43
N ALA A 58 16.08 -2.55 2.27
CA ALA A 58 15.12 -1.58 1.74
C ALA A 58 13.94 -1.38 2.70
N ALA A 59 13.39 -2.45 3.27
CA ALA A 59 12.33 -2.38 4.27
C ALA A 59 12.77 -1.63 5.52
N PHE A 60 14.00 -1.85 6.01
CA PHE A 60 14.54 -1.08 7.13
C PHE A 60 14.60 0.41 6.82
N MET A 61 15.12 0.80 5.65
CA MET A 61 15.22 2.22 5.29
C MET A 61 13.86 2.90 5.18
N VAL A 62 12.88 2.21 4.61
CA VAL A 62 11.51 2.75 4.44
C VAL A 62 10.80 2.87 5.79
N MET A 63 10.94 1.88 6.67
CA MET A 63 10.23 1.87 7.95
C MET A 63 10.90 2.69 9.05
N ALA A 64 12.23 2.85 9.01
CA ALA A 64 12.94 3.65 9.98
C ALA A 64 12.54 5.13 9.90
N TYR A 65 12.33 5.66 8.69
CA TYR A 65 12.09 7.10 8.50
C TYR A 65 10.84 7.63 9.23
N PRO A 66 9.63 7.05 9.09
CA PRO A 66 8.45 7.54 9.82
C PRO A 66 8.60 7.46 11.34
N ILE A 67 9.31 6.44 11.84
CA ILE A 67 9.53 6.27 13.28
C ILE A 67 10.46 7.35 13.81
N LEU A 68 11.53 7.67 13.09
CA LEU A 68 12.44 8.78 13.43
C LEU A 68 11.72 10.13 13.41
N GLN A 69 10.71 10.29 12.56
CA GLN A 69 9.85 11.47 12.50
C GLN A 69 8.74 11.48 13.58
N GLY A 70 8.76 10.53 14.52
CA GLY A 70 7.76 10.46 15.60
C GLY A 70 6.37 10.03 15.13
N VAL A 71 6.24 9.49 13.91
CA VAL A 71 4.97 9.07 13.36
C VAL A 71 4.53 7.73 13.96
N ASN A 72 3.30 7.69 14.45
CA ASN A 72 2.72 6.47 15.03
C ASN A 72 2.24 5.52 13.91
N VAL A 73 3.16 4.69 13.42
CA VAL A 73 2.92 3.69 12.36
C VAL A 73 1.86 2.67 12.78
N GLU A 74 1.86 2.22 14.04
CA GLU A 74 0.86 1.29 14.58
C GLU A 74 -0.55 1.85 14.37
N LYS A 75 -0.78 3.10 14.78
CA LYS A 75 -2.07 3.77 14.62
C LYS A 75 -2.47 3.86 13.15
N GLN A 76 -1.56 4.28 12.27
CA GLN A 76 -1.88 4.47 10.85
C GLN A 76 -2.16 3.16 10.13
N MET A 77 -1.37 2.11 10.38
CA MET A 77 -1.65 0.78 9.82
C MET A 77 -2.96 0.21 10.36
N SER A 78 -3.23 0.36 11.66
CA SER A 78 -4.51 -0.07 12.24
C SER A 78 -5.69 0.66 11.59
N THR A 79 -5.59 1.98 11.40
CA THR A 79 -6.63 2.77 10.71
C THR A 79 -6.76 2.36 9.24
N PHE A 80 -5.65 2.11 8.54
CA PHE A 80 -5.66 1.66 7.14
C PHE A 80 -6.37 0.32 6.98
N PHE A 81 -6.02 -0.69 7.79
CA PHE A 81 -6.68 -1.99 7.71
C PHE A 81 -8.14 -1.92 8.11
N PHE A 82 -8.48 -1.14 9.14
CA PHE A 82 -9.87 -0.94 9.56
C PHE A 82 -10.70 -0.27 8.47
N ASN A 83 -10.21 0.83 7.89
CA ASN A 83 -10.89 1.53 6.80
C ASN A 83 -10.99 0.65 5.55
N SER A 84 -9.96 -0.14 5.26
CA SER A 84 -9.95 -1.08 4.13
C SER A 84 -10.98 -2.20 4.34
N LEU A 85 -11.09 -2.74 5.55
CA LEU A 85 -12.10 -3.75 5.91
C LEU A 85 -13.51 -3.18 5.74
N ILE A 86 -13.77 -1.98 6.26
CA ILE A 86 -15.05 -1.28 6.08
C ILE A 86 -15.34 -1.08 4.60
N SER A 87 -14.36 -0.63 3.81
CA SER A 87 -14.55 -0.36 2.39
C SER A 87 -14.89 -1.62 1.61
N ILE A 88 -14.19 -2.73 1.89
CA ILE A 88 -14.50 -4.04 1.31
C ILE A 88 -15.91 -4.48 1.71
N LEU A 89 -16.29 -4.31 2.98
CA LEU A 89 -17.63 -4.66 3.45
C LEU A 89 -18.71 -3.84 2.74
N VAL A 90 -18.50 -2.53 2.57
CA VAL A 90 -19.41 -1.65 1.83
C VAL A 90 -19.53 -2.09 0.37
N ILE A 91 -18.42 -2.45 -0.28
CA ILE A 91 -18.43 -2.98 -1.66
C ILE A 91 -19.23 -4.28 -1.73
N ILE A 92 -18.99 -5.23 -0.81
CA ILE A 92 -19.70 -6.51 -0.77
C ILE A 92 -21.21 -6.28 -0.58
N VAL A 93 -21.60 -5.45 0.38
CA VAL A 93 -23.02 -5.12 0.64
C VAL A 93 -23.64 -4.43 -0.57
N GLY A 94 -22.92 -3.48 -1.19
CA GLY A 94 -23.36 -2.82 -2.41
C GLY A 94 -23.58 -3.79 -3.57
N LEU A 95 -22.67 -4.76 -3.75
CA LEU A 95 -22.81 -5.83 -4.75
C LEU A 95 -24.01 -6.74 -4.46
N ILE A 96 -24.26 -7.08 -3.18
CA ILE A 96 -25.44 -7.87 -2.79
C ILE A 96 -26.72 -7.10 -3.11
N ILE A 97 -26.84 -5.82 -2.74
CA ILE A 97 -28.02 -5.01 -3.04
C ILE A 97 -28.22 -4.88 -4.55
N ALA A 98 -27.15 -4.60 -5.29
CA ALA A 98 -27.21 -4.55 -6.75
C ALA A 98 -27.66 -5.91 -7.33
N SER A 99 -27.22 -7.04 -6.78
CA SER A 99 -27.66 -8.38 -7.23
C SER A 99 -29.15 -8.64 -7.01
N MET A 100 -29.75 -8.01 -5.99
CA MET A 100 -31.19 -8.12 -5.72
C MET A 100 -32.02 -7.23 -6.65
N VAL A 101 -31.47 -6.10 -7.10
CA VAL A 101 -32.14 -5.14 -7.98
C VAL A 101 -32.02 -5.53 -9.46
N PHE A 102 -30.95 -6.23 -9.86
CA PHE A 102 -30.72 -6.68 -11.23
C PHE A 102 -30.99 -8.19 -11.37
N PRO A 103 -32.19 -8.61 -11.86
CA PRO A 103 -32.61 -10.02 -11.90
C PRO A 103 -31.93 -10.86 -12.99
N ALA A 104 -31.37 -10.22 -14.03
CA ALA A 104 -30.46 -10.87 -14.96
C ALA A 104 -29.06 -10.77 -14.35
N GLY A 105 -28.43 -11.91 -14.03
CA GLY A 105 -27.22 -11.99 -13.21
C GLY A 105 -26.25 -10.83 -13.44
N LEU A 106 -25.88 -10.17 -12.34
CA LEU A 106 -25.01 -8.98 -12.30
C LEU A 106 -23.79 -9.11 -13.23
N GLY A 107 -23.21 -10.32 -13.31
CA GLY A 107 -22.09 -10.63 -14.20
C GLY A 107 -22.38 -10.53 -15.70
N GLU A 108 -23.58 -10.85 -16.18
CA GLU A 108 -23.96 -10.76 -17.60
C GLU A 108 -24.32 -9.33 -18.02
N GLU A 109 -25.01 -8.57 -17.16
CA GLU A 109 -25.28 -7.14 -17.32
C GLU A 109 -23.97 -6.34 -17.30
N LEU A 110 -23.09 -6.65 -16.33
CA LEU A 110 -21.75 -6.11 -16.27
C LEU A 110 -20.97 -6.52 -17.52
N ALA A 111 -20.93 -7.79 -17.92
CA ALA A 111 -20.20 -8.25 -19.11
C ALA A 111 -20.72 -7.61 -20.42
N LYS A 112 -22.02 -7.37 -20.54
CA LYS A 112 -22.62 -6.63 -21.67
C LYS A 112 -22.20 -5.16 -21.67
N LYS A 113 -22.14 -4.50 -20.51
CA LYS A 113 -21.67 -3.11 -20.37
C LYS A 113 -20.14 -2.98 -20.32
N PHE A 114 -19.40 -4.08 -20.11
CA PHE A 114 -17.94 -4.15 -20.03
C PHE A 114 -17.25 -4.40 -21.38
N LYS A 115 -18.00 -4.47 -22.49
CA LYS A 115 -17.39 -4.43 -23.83
C LYS A 115 -16.95 -3.00 -24.18
N GLY A 116 -15.66 -2.72 -23.96
CA GLY A 116 -14.95 -1.50 -24.37
C GLY A 116 -14.99 -0.37 -23.33
N GLY A 117 -13.85 0.31 -23.09
CA GLY A 117 -13.71 1.56 -22.30
C GLY A 117 -14.04 1.53 -20.80
N THR A 118 -15.06 0.77 -20.39
CA THR A 118 -15.65 0.75 -19.05
C THR A 118 -14.82 -0.03 -18.02
N LEU A 119 -13.94 -0.94 -18.46
CA LEU A 119 -12.94 -1.59 -17.59
C LEU A 119 -11.93 -0.58 -17.03
N ILE A 120 -11.56 0.42 -17.84
CA ILE A 120 -10.69 1.52 -17.41
C ILE A 120 -11.44 2.38 -16.39
N ALA A 121 -12.73 2.64 -16.58
CA ALA A 121 -13.54 3.41 -15.62
C ALA A 121 -13.68 2.69 -14.27
N PHE A 122 -13.86 1.36 -14.24
CA PHE A 122 -13.93 0.59 -13.00
C PHE A 122 -12.56 0.44 -12.31
N ALA A 123 -11.49 0.28 -13.09
CA ALA A 123 -10.13 0.33 -12.56
C ALA A 123 -9.81 1.70 -11.95
N ILE A 124 -10.20 2.79 -12.63
CA ILE A 124 -10.09 4.16 -12.12
C ILE A 124 -10.93 4.32 -10.85
N PHE A 125 -12.16 3.82 -10.82
CA PHE A 125 -13.03 3.92 -9.63
C PHE A 125 -12.46 3.13 -8.44
N GLY A 126 -11.95 1.92 -8.68
CA GLY A 126 -11.26 1.11 -7.67
C GLY A 126 -9.97 1.79 -7.17
N ILE A 127 -9.19 2.39 -8.06
CA ILE A 127 -8.01 3.18 -7.72
C ILE A 127 -8.40 4.42 -6.90
N LEU A 128 -9.48 5.12 -7.26
CA LEU A 128 -9.97 6.29 -6.53
C LEU A 128 -10.46 5.93 -5.13
N ILE A 129 -11.15 4.80 -4.96
CA ILE A 129 -11.53 4.29 -3.64
C ILE A 129 -10.27 3.91 -2.85
N ALA A 130 -9.33 3.19 -3.46
CA ALA A 130 -8.08 2.82 -2.80
C ALA A 130 -7.29 4.07 -2.35
N LEU A 131 -7.20 5.10 -3.20
CA LEU A 131 -6.58 6.38 -2.89
C LEU A 131 -7.36 7.15 -1.81
N GLY A 132 -8.69 7.11 -1.82
CA GLY A 132 -9.55 7.72 -0.80
C GLY A 132 -9.41 7.06 0.57
N VAL A 133 -9.32 5.73 0.61
CA VAL A 133 -9.04 4.95 1.82
C VAL A 133 -7.63 5.22 2.33
N LEU A 134 -6.66 5.31 1.43
CA LEU A 134 -5.27 5.60 1.76
C LEU A 134 -5.11 7.05 2.29
N ALA A 135 -5.83 8.01 1.73
CA ALA A 135 -5.85 9.40 2.20
C ALA A 135 -6.59 9.55 3.54
N SER A 136 -7.76 8.92 3.70
CA SER A 136 -8.57 9.01 4.92
C SER A 136 -7.98 8.23 6.10
N SER A 137 -7.19 7.19 5.85
CA SER A 137 -6.49 6.44 6.90
C SER A 137 -5.30 7.17 7.51
N GLY A 138 -4.92 8.31 6.93
CA GLY A 138 -3.77 9.08 7.36
C GLY A 138 -2.43 8.42 7.01
N LEU A 139 -2.43 7.29 6.29
CA LEU A 139 -1.24 6.59 5.78
C LEU A 139 -0.44 7.48 4.83
N THR A 140 -1.12 8.43 4.15
CA THR A 140 -0.45 9.52 3.42
C THR A 140 0.48 10.33 4.31
N ASN A 141 0.23 10.49 5.61
CA ASN A 141 1.14 11.22 6.51
C ASN A 141 2.35 10.37 6.96
N VAL A 142 2.33 9.04 6.79
CA VAL A 142 3.52 8.18 6.95
C VAL A 142 4.44 8.31 5.72
N PHE A 143 3.86 8.28 4.52
CA PHE A 143 4.62 8.37 3.27
C PHE A 143 4.96 9.82 2.88
N PHE A 144 4.12 10.77 3.29
CA PHE A 144 4.24 12.21 3.04
C PHE A 144 3.88 13.00 4.33
N PRO A 145 4.71 12.93 5.39
CA PRO A 145 4.53 13.76 6.58
C PRO A 145 4.36 15.25 6.24
N LYS A 146 3.41 15.93 6.90
CA LYS A 146 3.08 17.34 6.64
C LYS A 146 4.25 18.30 6.88
N ASP A 147 5.30 17.85 7.57
CA ASP A 147 6.54 18.60 7.80
C ASP A 147 7.58 18.46 6.65
N LEU A 148 7.28 17.70 5.59
CA LEU A 148 8.10 17.68 4.36
C LEU A 148 8.18 19.07 3.70
N THR A 149 7.27 20.00 3.97
CA THR A 149 7.31 21.35 3.39
C THR A 149 7.84 22.41 4.36
N SER A 150 7.99 22.11 5.65
CA SER A 150 8.44 23.07 6.67
C SER A 150 9.91 22.89 7.07
N GLY A 151 10.53 21.73 6.80
CA GLY A 151 11.92 21.42 7.19
C GLY A 151 12.85 20.96 6.07
N ILE A 152 12.39 20.87 4.82
CA ILE A 152 13.18 20.38 3.69
C ILE A 152 13.71 21.58 2.90
N SER A 153 15.04 21.72 2.82
CA SER A 153 15.66 22.71 1.93
C SER A 153 15.10 22.55 0.52
N SER A 154 14.77 23.64 -0.16
CA SER A 154 14.17 23.65 -1.50
C SER A 154 14.83 22.63 -2.44
N ASP A 155 16.13 22.44 -2.33
CA ASP A 155 16.94 21.56 -3.18
C ASP A 155 16.62 20.07 -2.99
N VAL A 156 16.31 19.63 -1.77
CA VAL A 156 15.92 18.24 -1.49
C VAL A 156 14.49 17.98 -1.97
N ALA A 157 13.59 18.94 -1.83
CA ALA A 157 12.24 18.86 -2.39
C ALA A 157 12.26 18.82 -3.92
N LEU A 158 13.11 19.63 -4.55
CA LEU A 158 13.30 19.68 -5.99
C LEU A 158 13.93 18.37 -6.49
N THR A 159 14.89 17.81 -5.76
CA THR A 159 15.50 16.50 -6.08
C THR A 159 14.49 15.35 -5.98
N LEU A 160 13.67 15.31 -4.92
CA LEU A 160 12.57 14.35 -4.78
C LEU A 160 11.53 14.50 -5.90
N GLY A 161 11.20 15.74 -6.27
CA GLY A 161 10.32 16.04 -7.39
C GLY A 161 10.86 15.55 -8.72
N ILE A 162 12.17 15.74 -8.97
CA ILE A 162 12.84 15.24 -10.18
C ILE A 162 12.85 13.71 -10.21
N VAL A 163 13.19 13.05 -9.09
CA VAL A 163 13.19 11.58 -9.02
C VAL A 163 11.79 11.02 -9.25
N ALA A 164 10.76 11.62 -8.64
CA ALA A 164 9.37 11.22 -8.87
C ALA A 164 8.93 11.45 -10.32
N ALA A 165 9.31 12.58 -10.93
CA ALA A 165 9.04 12.88 -12.33
C ALA A 165 9.74 11.89 -13.28
N MET A 166 10.96 11.48 -12.97
CA MET A 166 11.68 10.45 -13.73
C MET A 166 10.96 9.11 -13.65
N VAL A 167 10.57 8.66 -12.46
CA VAL A 167 9.81 7.41 -12.28
C VAL A 167 8.47 7.47 -13.02
N LEU A 168 7.75 8.58 -12.92
CA LEU A 168 6.49 8.79 -13.64
C LEU A 168 6.69 8.79 -15.16
N SER A 169 7.74 9.43 -15.68
CA SER A 169 8.04 9.46 -17.11
C SER A 169 8.34 8.06 -17.66
N VAL A 170 9.07 7.24 -16.91
CA VAL A 170 9.34 5.84 -17.27
C VAL A 170 8.04 5.02 -17.26
N MET A 171 7.16 5.22 -16.28
CA MET A 171 5.85 4.55 -16.25
C MET A 171 4.95 4.97 -17.42
N VAL A 172 4.92 6.25 -17.78
CA VAL A 172 4.14 6.75 -18.93
C VAL A 172 4.66 6.17 -20.23
N ILE A 173 5.98 6.14 -20.44
CA ILE A 173 6.58 5.53 -21.63
C ILE A 173 6.26 4.03 -21.70
N ALA A 174 6.31 3.33 -20.58
CA ALA A 174 5.98 1.90 -20.52
C ALA A 174 4.48 1.61 -20.77
N PHE A 175 3.58 2.53 -20.42
CA PHE A 175 2.13 2.38 -20.64
C PHE A 175 1.64 2.88 -22.00
N VAL A 176 2.33 3.86 -22.60
CA VAL A 176 1.96 4.44 -23.90
C VAL A 176 2.67 3.73 -25.06
N GLY A 177 3.83 3.11 -24.80
CA GLY A 177 4.61 2.36 -25.80
C GLY A 177 4.37 0.86 -25.82
N GLY A 178 3.49 0.31 -24.97
CA GLY A 178 3.16 -1.12 -24.85
C GLY A 178 1.82 -1.48 -25.45
#